data_AF-A0A973A896-F1
#
_entry.id   AF-A0A973A896-F1
#
_cell.length_a   1.000
_cell.length_b   1.000
_cell.length_c   1.000
_cell.angle_alpha   90.00
_cell.angle_beta   90.00
_cell.angle_gamma   90.00
#
_symmetry.space_group_name_H-M   'P 1'
#
loop_
_entity.id
_entity.type
_entity.pdbx_description
1 polymer ?
#
loop_
_entity_poly.entity_id
_entity_poly.type
_entity_poly.pdbx_seq_one_letter_code
_entity_poly.pdbx_strand_id
1 'polypeptide(L)'
;MLHPEVLHPEVAAALAWSLPENPCQQPKLAGKSADIVDTQGIPSRMDVDSYKIDRFKRQEKRWLKCVANYKQGLVTDFSRLKDSAQYGLTQQQADKILAKLALIQASVEAPTYVTNMQ
;
A
#
# COMPACT_ATOMS: atom_id res chain seq x y z
N MET A 1 -22.39 -0.55 -40.14
CA MET A 1 -21.27 0.25 -39.61
C MET A 1 -21.31 0.16 -38.10
N LEU A 2 -20.46 -0.70 -37.49
CA LEU A 2 -20.32 -0.74 -36.04
C LEU A 2 -19.73 0.61 -35.61
N HIS A 3 -20.50 1.40 -34.87
CA HIS A 3 -19.97 2.56 -34.19
C HIS A 3 -19.00 2.03 -33.12
N PRO A 4 -17.78 2.56 -32.99
CA PRO A 4 -16.94 2.21 -31.85
C PRO A 4 -17.73 2.59 -30.61
N GLU A 5 -17.96 1.60 -29.76
CA GLU A 5 -18.63 1.75 -28.47
C GLU A 5 -17.87 2.85 -27.71
N VAL A 6 -18.48 4.04 -27.59
CA VAL A 6 -17.84 5.19 -26.96
C VAL A 6 -17.75 4.89 -25.47
N LEU A 7 -16.61 4.34 -25.08
CA LEU A 7 -16.31 3.97 -23.71
C LEU A 7 -16.30 5.23 -22.85
N HIS A 8 -17.10 5.26 -21.78
CA HIS A 8 -17.12 6.38 -20.85
C HIS A 8 -15.72 6.62 -20.26
N PRO A 9 -15.23 7.86 -20.14
CA PRO A 9 -13.85 8.16 -19.72
C PRO A 9 -13.48 7.55 -18.37
N GLU A 10 -14.40 7.48 -17.41
CA GLU A 10 -14.14 6.82 -16.11
C GLU A 10 -14.00 5.30 -16.24
N VAL A 11 -14.72 4.66 -17.16
CA VAL A 11 -14.57 3.23 -17.43
C VAL A 11 -13.23 2.98 -18.13
N ALA A 12 -12.85 3.85 -19.08
CA ALA A 12 -11.54 3.79 -19.73
C ALA A 12 -10.40 3.96 -18.70
N ALA A 13 -10.52 4.92 -17.79
CA ALA A 13 -9.56 5.15 -16.72
C ALA A 13 -9.47 3.95 -15.75
N ALA A 14 -10.61 3.39 -15.32
CA ALA A 14 -10.64 2.20 -14.47
C ALA A 14 -10.00 0.99 -15.17
N LEU A 15 -10.23 0.82 -16.48
CA LEU A 15 -9.61 -0.24 -17.27
C LEU A 15 -8.13 -0.01 -17.58
N ALA A 16 -7.65 1.23 -17.59
CA ALA A 16 -6.23 1.56 -17.73
C ALA A 16 -5.47 1.58 -16.40
N TRP A 17 -6.15 1.67 -15.26
CA TRP A 17 -5.53 1.76 -13.94
C TRP A 17 -4.58 0.58 -13.66
N SER A 18 -3.43 0.85 -13.05
CA SER A 18 -2.48 -0.14 -12.59
C SER A 18 -2.06 0.19 -11.16
N LEU A 19 -1.70 -0.84 -10.39
CA LEU A 19 -1.22 -0.65 -9.02
C LEU A 19 0.01 0.27 -9.00
N PRO A 20 -0.03 1.43 -8.33
CA PRO A 20 1.12 2.31 -8.22
C PRO A 20 2.23 1.65 -7.40
N GLU A 21 3.48 1.91 -7.77
CA GLU A 21 4.63 1.44 -6.98
C GLU A 21 4.63 2.09 -5.59
N ASN A 22 4.97 1.31 -4.55
CA ASN A 22 5.10 1.82 -3.19
C ASN A 22 6.48 2.46 -3.00
N PRO A 23 6.58 3.79 -2.82
CA PRO A 23 7.87 4.47 -2.69
C PRO A 23 8.46 4.39 -1.27
N CYS A 24 7.75 3.79 -0.32
CA CYS A 24 8.09 3.87 1.10
C CYS A 24 9.16 2.86 1.50
N GLN A 25 10.38 3.34 1.75
CA GLN A 25 11.49 2.52 2.20
C GLN A 25 11.43 2.27 3.72
N GLN A 26 11.32 1.01 4.12
CA GLN A 26 11.36 0.63 5.53
C GLN A 26 12.77 0.84 6.10
N PRO A 27 12.92 1.61 7.20
CA PRO A 27 14.21 1.78 7.83
C PRO A 27 14.67 0.48 8.50
N LYS A 28 15.98 0.25 8.51
CA LYS A 28 16.61 -0.87 9.21
C LYS A 28 17.44 -0.32 10.36
N LEU A 29 17.32 -0.91 11.54
CA LEU A 29 18.20 -0.56 12.65
C LEU A 29 19.59 -1.16 12.37
N ALA A 30 20.61 -0.31 12.29
CA ALA A 30 21.98 -0.75 12.05
C ALA A 30 22.73 -0.93 13.37
N GLY A 31 23.22 -2.14 13.62
CA GLY A 31 24.17 -2.44 14.68
C GLY A 31 23.89 -3.77 15.37
N LYS A 32 24.95 -4.39 15.91
CA LYS A 32 24.82 -5.26 17.08
C LYS A 32 24.47 -4.32 18.23
N SER A 33 23.17 -4.01 18.24
CA SER A 33 22.27 -4.43 19.26
C SER A 33 21.47 -3.20 19.91
N ALA A 34 20.13 -2.99 19.82
CA ALA A 34 19.26 -2.30 20.81
C ALA A 34 18.14 -3.20 21.47
N ASP A 35 17.84 -3.09 22.78
CA ASP A 35 16.58 -3.59 23.41
C ASP A 35 15.35 -2.92 22.79
N ILE A 36 14.81 -3.53 21.74
CA ILE A 36 13.54 -3.12 21.14
C ILE A 36 12.45 -3.96 21.82
N VAL A 37 11.51 -3.29 22.48
CA VAL A 37 10.24 -3.91 22.89
C VAL A 37 9.31 -3.82 21.69
N ASP A 38 8.95 -4.96 21.12
CA ASP A 38 7.95 -5.04 20.06
C ASP A 38 6.55 -4.65 20.58
N THR A 39 5.55 -4.55 19.70
CA THR A 39 4.15 -4.33 20.09
C THR A 39 3.53 -5.49 20.89
N GLN A 40 4.27 -6.58 21.12
CA GLN A 40 3.88 -7.79 21.87
C GLN A 40 4.58 -7.90 23.24
N GLY A 41 5.45 -6.94 23.59
CA GLY A 41 6.13 -6.86 24.88
C GLY A 41 7.43 -7.66 25.00
N ILE A 42 8.01 -8.18 23.91
CA ILE A 42 9.25 -8.99 23.97
C ILE A 42 10.50 -8.10 23.83
N PRO A 43 11.40 -8.05 24.82
CA PRO A 43 12.65 -7.29 24.75
C PRO A 43 13.76 -8.10 24.06
N SER A 44 14.47 -7.49 23.11
CA SER A 44 15.62 -8.11 22.42
C SER A 44 16.92 -7.37 22.70
N ARG A 45 17.80 -7.94 23.54
CA ARG A 45 18.88 -7.24 24.27
C ARG A 45 20.14 -6.95 23.52
N MET A 46 20.50 -5.67 23.46
CA MET A 46 21.28 -5.25 22.35
C MET A 46 21.90 -3.80 22.70
N ASP A 47 23.24 -3.57 22.55
CA ASP A 47 24.17 -2.40 22.79
C ASP A 47 24.26 -1.26 21.71
N VAL A 48 23.33 -0.29 21.70
CA VAL A 48 23.19 0.76 20.67
C VAL A 48 23.01 2.12 21.35
N ASP A 49 23.85 3.09 20.94
CA ASP A 49 23.79 4.48 21.39
C ASP A 49 22.37 5.08 21.22
N SER A 50 21.89 5.81 22.24
CA SER A 50 20.55 6.42 22.28
C SER A 50 20.28 7.29 21.05
N TYR A 51 21.31 7.94 20.51
CA TYR A 51 21.23 8.71 19.26
C TYR A 51 20.79 7.86 18.06
N LYS A 52 21.29 6.62 17.94
CA LYS A 52 20.93 5.70 16.86
C LYS A 52 19.49 5.20 17.01
N ILE A 53 19.03 4.95 18.24
CA ILE A 53 17.64 4.59 18.54
C ILE A 53 16.70 5.74 18.15
N ASP A 54 17.00 6.97 18.56
CA ASP A 54 16.16 8.13 18.25
C ASP A 54 16.16 8.46 16.75
N ARG A 55 17.27 8.20 16.06
CA ARG A 55 17.32 8.31 14.59
C ARG A 55 16.41 7.27 13.94
N PHE A 56 16.45 6.02 14.39
CA PHE A 56 15.60 4.96 13.88
C PHE A 56 14.12 5.26 14.11
N LYS A 57 13.72 5.63 15.34
CA LYS A 57 12.32 6.02 15.65
C LYS A 57 11.81 7.14 14.74
N ARG A 58 12.65 8.14 14.44
CA ARG A 58 12.31 9.22 13.52
C ARG A 58 12.13 8.72 12.08
N GLN A 59 12.97 7.81 11.63
CA GLN A 59 12.84 7.19 10.31
C GLN A 59 11.58 6.31 10.24
N GLU A 60 11.30 5.53 11.27
CA GLU A 60 10.12 4.67 11.38
C GLU A 60 8.85 5.51 11.33
N LYS A 61 8.77 6.60 12.10
CA LYS A 61 7.62 7.53 12.05
C LYS A 61 7.41 8.14 10.66
N ARG A 62 8.49 8.49 9.95
CA ARG A 62 8.42 9.01 8.57
C ARG A 62 7.92 7.94 7.60
N TRP A 63 8.43 6.72 7.74
CA TRP A 63 8.02 5.58 6.93
C TRP A 63 6.56 5.19 7.16
N LEU A 64 6.10 5.11 8.41
CA LEU A 64 4.68 4.87 8.74
C LEU A 64 3.77 5.92 8.11
N LYS A 65 4.17 7.20 8.16
CA LYS A 65 3.43 8.28 7.50
C LYS A 65 3.40 8.11 5.97
N CYS A 66 4.52 7.70 5.37
CA CYS A 66 4.59 7.41 3.93
C CYS A 66 3.62 6.28 3.56
N VAL A 67 3.68 5.16 4.28
CA VAL A 67 2.81 3.99 4.02
C VAL A 67 1.34 4.34 4.20
N ALA A 68 1.00 5.12 5.23
CA ALA A 68 -0.37 5.60 5.45
C ALA A 68 -0.87 6.44 4.26
N ASN A 69 -0.05 7.37 3.75
CA ASN A 69 -0.40 8.17 2.59
C ASN A 69 -0.56 7.33 1.32
N TYR A 70 0.33 6.35 1.10
CA TYR A 70 0.23 5.42 -0.03
C TYR A 70 -1.08 4.60 0.03
N LYS A 71 -1.39 4.00 1.20
CA LYS A 71 -2.64 3.25 1.40
C LYS A 71 -3.87 4.13 1.26
N GLN A 72 -3.82 5.38 1.73
CA GLN A 72 -4.93 6.33 1.55
C GLN A 72 -5.18 6.62 0.06
N GLY A 73 -4.12 6.79 -0.74
CA GLY A 73 -4.23 6.93 -2.19
C GLY A 73 -4.89 5.71 -2.84
N LEU A 74 -4.51 4.50 -2.42
CA LEU A 74 -5.14 3.27 -2.89
C LEU A 74 -6.63 3.20 -2.52
N VAL A 75 -7.03 3.63 -1.33
CA VAL A 75 -8.45 3.68 -0.94
C VAL A 75 -9.23 4.69 -1.81
N THR A 76 -8.61 5.81 -2.17
CA THR A 76 -9.21 6.75 -3.13
C THR A 76 -9.37 6.13 -4.51
N ASP A 77 -8.36 5.40 -5.00
CA ASP A 77 -8.43 4.67 -6.26
C ASP A 77 -9.51 3.58 -6.23
N PHE A 78 -9.65 2.86 -5.11
CA PHE A 78 -10.69 1.86 -4.93
C PHE A 78 -12.09 2.45 -5.16
N SER A 79 -12.39 3.58 -4.50
CA SER A 79 -13.66 4.27 -4.66
C SER A 79 -13.90 4.68 -6.12
N ARG A 80 -12.88 5.26 -6.78
CA ARG A 80 -12.98 5.68 -8.18
C ARG A 80 -13.27 4.51 -9.12
N LEU A 81 -12.55 3.40 -8.96
CA LEU A 81 -12.75 2.19 -9.78
C LEU A 81 -14.13 1.60 -9.55
N LYS A 82 -14.60 1.52 -8.30
CA LYS A 82 -15.94 1.05 -7.96
C LYS A 82 -17.02 1.94 -8.60
N ASP A 83 -16.86 3.26 -8.51
CA ASP A 83 -17.85 4.22 -9.00
C ASP A 83 -17.91 4.25 -10.53
N SER A 84 -16.88 3.79 -11.25
CA SER A 84 -16.93 3.64 -12.71
C SER A 84 -18.06 2.73 -13.19
N ALA A 85 -18.54 1.80 -12.34
CA ALA A 85 -19.65 0.91 -12.65
C ALA A 85 -20.97 1.65 -12.92
N GLN A 86 -21.14 2.87 -12.42
CA GLN A 86 -22.34 3.67 -12.63
C GLN A 86 -22.56 4.05 -14.11
N TYR A 87 -21.51 3.98 -14.93
CA TYR A 87 -21.57 4.33 -16.35
C TYR A 87 -21.87 3.14 -17.27
N GLY A 88 -22.19 1.98 -16.68
CA GLY A 88 -22.40 0.73 -17.40
C GLY A 88 -21.07 0.04 -17.74
N LEU A 89 -21.04 -1.27 -17.52
CA LEU A 89 -19.88 -2.12 -17.77
C LEU A 89 -20.35 -3.38 -18.50
N THR A 90 -19.57 -3.83 -19.48
CA THR A 90 -19.72 -5.22 -19.96
C THR A 90 -19.18 -6.18 -18.88
N GLN A 91 -19.62 -7.43 -18.91
CA GLN A 91 -19.14 -8.44 -17.95
C GLN A 91 -17.60 -8.54 -17.96
N GLN A 92 -17.00 -8.54 -19.15
CA GLN A 92 -15.53 -8.59 -19.27
C GLN A 92 -14.84 -7.36 -18.66
N GLN A 93 -15.46 -6.18 -18.73
CA GLN A 93 -14.93 -4.97 -18.10
C GLN A 93 -15.08 -5.02 -16.59
N ALA A 94 -16.24 -5.47 -16.10
CA ALA A 94 -16.50 -5.66 -14.68
C ALA A 94 -15.50 -6.64 -14.06
N ASP A 95 -15.23 -7.78 -14.70
CA ASP A 95 -14.25 -8.77 -14.23
C ASP A 95 -12.84 -8.17 -14.10
N LYS A 96 -12.41 -7.37 -15.10
CA LYS A 96 -11.11 -6.67 -15.06
C LYS A 96 -11.04 -5.64 -13.94
N ILE A 97 -12.12 -4.89 -13.69
CA ILE A 97 -12.17 -3.89 -12.63
C ILE A 97 -12.20 -4.56 -11.25
N LEU A 98 -12.94 -5.67 -11.09
CA LEU A 98 -12.96 -6.46 -9.86
C LEU A 98 -11.58 -7.01 -9.51
N ALA A 99 -10.83 -7.53 -10.50
CA ALA A 99 -9.46 -7.97 -10.27
C ALA A 99 -8.55 -6.85 -9.75
N LYS A 100 -8.73 -5.61 -10.24
CA LYS A 100 -7.98 -4.44 -9.76
C LYS A 100 -8.40 -4.01 -8.35
N LEU A 101 -9.69 -4.02 -8.05
CA LEU A 101 -10.20 -3.76 -6.71
C LEU A 101 -9.62 -4.76 -5.69
N ALA A 102 -9.52 -6.03 -6.06
CA ALA A 102 -8.88 -7.06 -5.23
C ALA A 102 -7.38 -6.78 -5.01
N LEU A 103 -6.64 -6.33 -6.03
CA LEU A 103 -5.23 -5.93 -5.89
C LEU A 103 -5.06 -4.75 -4.93
N ILE A 104 -5.96 -3.76 -5.01
CA ILE A 104 -5.98 -2.62 -4.07
C ILE A 104 -6.22 -3.13 -2.65
N GLN A 105 -7.25 -3.94 -2.45
CA GLN A 105 -7.60 -4.47 -1.13
C GLN A 105 -6.42 -5.24 -0.51
N ALA A 106 -5.81 -6.15 -1.26
CA ALA A 106 -4.63 -6.88 -0.81
C ALA A 106 -3.46 -5.96 -0.43
N SER A 107 -3.25 -4.87 -1.19
CA SER A 107 -2.18 -3.89 -0.93
C SER A 107 -2.45 -3.03 0.31
N VAL A 108 -3.71 -2.69 0.58
CA VAL A 108 -4.13 -1.93 1.76
C VAL A 108 -4.07 -2.81 3.01
N GLU A 109 -4.48 -4.06 2.93
CA GLU A 109 -4.47 -5.03 4.02
C GLU A 109 -3.07 -5.59 4.32
N ALA A 110 -2.13 -5.47 3.37
CA ALA A 110 -0.76 -5.93 3.55
C ALA A 110 -0.15 -5.38 4.85
N PRO A 111 0.44 -6.24 5.70
CA PRO A 111 1.03 -5.82 6.96
C PRO A 111 2.11 -4.77 6.70
N THR A 112 2.18 -3.78 7.58
CA THR A 112 3.16 -2.70 7.43
C THR A 112 4.58 -3.17 7.72
N TYR A 113 4.81 -4.35 8.32
CA TYR A 113 6.13 -4.89 8.61
C TYR A 113 6.36 -6.23 7.90
N VAL A 114 7.53 -6.39 7.28
CA VAL A 114 8.06 -7.70 6.91
C VAL A 114 8.84 -8.21 8.13
N THR A 115 8.28 -9.15 8.88
CA THR A 115 9.10 -9.95 9.80
C THR A 115 10.04 -10.77 8.91
N ASN A 116 11.31 -10.39 8.85
CA ASN A 116 12.35 -11.32 8.43
C ASN A 116 12.40 -12.42 9.50
N MET A 117 11.53 -13.43 9.39
CA MET A 117 11.74 -14.71 10.04
C MET A 117 12.82 -15.44 9.22
N GLN A 118 14.07 -15.27 9.65
CA GLN A 118 15.16 -16.21 9.39
C GLN A 118 15.52 -16.88 10.70
#